data_AF-A0A353R1K1-F1
#
_entry.id   AF-A0A353R1K1-F1
#
_cell.length_a   1.000
_cell.length_b   1.000
_cell.length_c   1.000
_cell.angle_alpha   90.00
_cell.angle_beta   90.00
_cell.angle_gamma   90.00
#
_symmetry.space_group_name_H-M   'P 1'
#
loop_
_entity.id
_entity.type
_entity.pdbx_description
1 polymer ?
#
loop_
_entity_poly.entity_id
_entity_poly.type
_entity_poly.pdbx_seq_one_letter_code
_entity_poly.pdbx_strand_id
1 'polypeptide(L)' 'LHARVQRQLPEYALTELDIAGQRLTLPQIDAPSGTPVRVRVRARDVAIALARVDGVSIRNQFQARVRHIDTDP' A
#
# COMPACT_ATOMS: atom_id res chain seq x y z
N LEU A 1 5.82 4.65 -5.76
CA LEU A 1 5.10 5.36 -4.70
C LEU A 1 6.10 5.80 -3.63
N HIS A 2 6.05 7.06 -3.19
CA HIS A 2 6.86 7.52 -2.07
C HIS A 2 6.10 7.31 -0.77
N ALA A 3 6.76 6.73 0.22
CA ALA A 3 6.19 6.45 1.52
C ALA A 3 7.25 6.68 2.61
N ARG A 4 6.82 6.67 3.87
CA ARG A 4 7.69 6.81 5.03
C ARG A 4 7.41 5.69 6.02
N VAL A 5 8.46 5.08 6.57
CA VAL A 5 8.30 4.09 7.65
C VAL A 5 7.67 4.76 8.86
N GLN A 6 6.58 4.18 9.35
CA GLN A 6 5.90 4.65 10.56
C GLN A 6 6.32 3.81 11.77
N ARG A 7 6.14 2.48 11.69
CA ARG A 7 6.55 1.57 12.74
C ARG A 7 6.79 0.15 12.22
N GLN A 8 7.48 -0.64 13.03
CA GLN A 8 7.62 -2.08 12.85
C GLN A 8 6.51 -2.79 13.64
N LEU A 9 6.03 -3.92 13.11
CA LEU A 9 5.03 -4.81 13.70
C LEU A 9 5.64 -6.21 13.83
N PRO A 10 6.55 -6.42 14.80
CA PRO A 10 7.33 -7.65 14.91
C PRO A 10 6.47 -8.90 15.12
N GLU A 11 5.32 -8.76 15.78
CA GLU A 11 4.37 -9.84 16.03
C GLU A 11 3.76 -10.42 14.74
N TYR A 12 3.78 -9.65 13.64
CA TYR A 12 3.29 -10.06 12.32
C TYR A 12 4.39 -10.14 11.26
N ALA A 13 5.65 -9.87 11.63
CA ALA A 13 6.77 -9.66 10.70
C ALA A 13 6.41 -8.67 9.57
N LEU A 14 5.84 -7.51 9.94
CA LEU A 14 5.46 -6.45 8.99
C LEU A 14 6.12 -5.11 9.32
N THR A 15 6.26 -4.27 8.30
CA THR A 15 6.54 -2.84 8.45
C THR A 15 5.32 -2.05 8.01
N GLU A 16 4.90 -1.09 8.83
CA GLU A 16 3.87 -0.12 8.49
C GLU A 16 4.50 1.15 7.91
N LEU A 17 3.95 1.60 6.79
CA LEU A 17 4.33 2.81 6.08
C LEU A 17 3.16 3.78 6.01
N ASP A 18 3.47 5.08 6.04
CA ASP A 18 2.56 6.14 5.61
C ASP A 18 2.80 6.46 4.14
N ILE A 19 1.72 6.49 3.37
CA ILE A 19 1.69 6.88 1.98
C ILE A 19 0.54 7.87 1.77
N ALA A 20 0.88 9.15 1.59
CA ALA A 20 -0.09 10.22 1.40
C ALA A 20 -1.20 10.25 2.48
N GLY A 21 -0.84 10.02 3.74
CA GLY A 21 -1.80 9.97 4.87
C GLY A 21 -2.55 8.65 5.01
N GLN A 22 -2.27 7.65 4.16
CA GLN A 22 -2.88 6.33 4.23
C GLN A 22 -1.88 5.28 4.69
N ARG A 23 -2.38 4.23 5.34
CA ARG A 23 -1.59 3.13 5.87
C ARG A 23 -1.32 2.06 4.81
N LEU A 24 -0.05 1.74 4.61
CA LEU A 24 0.42 0.61 3.81
C LEU A 24 1.21 -0.35 4.71
N THR A 25 1.02 -1.65 4.56
CA THR A 25 1.83 -2.67 5.25
C THR A 25 2.52 -3.58 4.25
N LEU A 26 3.77 -3.93 4.54
CA LEU A 26 4.59 -4.84 3.74
C LEU A 26 5.38 -5.81 4.65
N PRO A 27 5.91 -6.92 4.12
CA PRO A 27 6.80 -7.81 4.88
C PRO A 27 7.94 -7.02 5.49
N GLN A 28 8.33 -7.34 6.72
CA GLN A 28 9.30 -6.56 7.48
C GLN A 28 10.57 -6.23 6.67
N ILE A 29 10.95 -4.96 6.69
CA ILE A 29 12.20 -4.45 6.15
C ILE A 29 13.06 -3.87 7.27
N ASP A 30 14.37 -3.96 7.09
CA ASP A 30 15.33 -3.32 7.98
C ASP A 30 15.45 -1.83 7.66
N ALA A 31 14.51 -1.05 8.20
CA ALA A 31 14.48 0.40 8.09
C ALA A 31 13.88 1.02 9.36
N PRO A 32 14.53 2.03 9.96
CA PRO A 32 13.99 2.70 11.13
C PRO A 32 12.77 3.57 10.78
N SER A 33 11.97 3.93 11.80
CA SER A 33 10.87 4.89 11.64
C SER A 33 11.39 6.23 11.08
N GLY A 34 10.56 6.88 10.27
CA GLY A 34 10.92 8.12 9.57
C GLY A 34 11.67 7.91 8.25
N THR A 35 12.18 6.70 7.98
CA THR A 35 12.94 6.42 6.75
C THR A 35 12.07 6.59 5.51
N PRO A 36 12.49 7.40 4.52
CA PRO A 36 11.80 7.48 3.24
C PRO A 36 12.06 6.22 2.42
N VAL A 37 10.99 5.65 1.85
CA VAL A 37 11.08 4.44 1.03
C VAL A 37 10.32 4.62 -0.28
N ARG A 38 10.78 3.92 -1.32
CA ARG A 38 10.09 3.86 -2.62
C ARG A 38 9.43 2.50 -2.77
N VAL A 39 8.10 2.47 -2.73
CA VAL A 39 7.31 1.26 -2.95
C VAL A 39 6.96 1.13 -4.42
N ARG A 40 7.10 -0.08 -4.97
CA ARG A 40 6.71 -0.41 -6.34
C ARG A 40 5.61 -1.46 -6.31
N VAL A 41 4.46 -1.13 -6.89
CA VAL A 41 3.32 -2.02 -7.07
C VAL A 41 3.06 -2.12 -8.57
N ARG A 42 2.89 -3.33 -9.10
CA ARG A 42 2.60 -3.52 -10.53
C ARG A 42 1.11 -3.37 -10.75
N ALA A 43 0.70 -2.78 -11.88
CA ALA A 43 -0.72 -2.57 -12.19
C ALA A 43 -1.55 -3.86 -12.14
N ARG A 44 -0.98 -4.99 -12.63
CA ARG A 44 -1.63 -6.31 -12.60
C ARG A 44 -1.88 -6.89 -11.19
N ASP A 45 -1.20 -6.36 -10.18
CA ASP A 45 -1.35 -6.79 -8.78
C ASP A 45 -2.33 -5.86 -8.01
N VAL A 46 -3.02 -4.96 -8.71
CA VAL A 46 -3.97 -4.00 -8.14
C VAL A 46 -5.38 -4.30 -8.65
N ALA A 47 -6.29 -4.58 -7.72
CA ALA A 47 -7.73 -4.58 -7.98
C ALA A 47 -8.33 -3.20 -7.66
N ILE A 48 -9.30 -2.77 -8.45
CA ILE A 48 -10.07 -1.54 -8.22
C ILE A 48 -11.50 -1.93 -7.87
N ALA A 49 -12.03 -1.34 -6.79
CA ALA A 49 -13.41 -1.51 -6.37
C ALA A 49 -14.03 -0.16 -6.01
N LEU A 50 -15.34 -0.01 -6.20
CA LEU A 50 -16.07 1.23 -5.89
C LEU A 50 -16.33 1.41 -4.38
N ALA A 51 -16.21 0.32 -3.61
CA ALA A 51 -16.37 0.30 -2.18
C ALA A 51 -15.30 -0.58 -1.53
N ARG A 52 -15.17 -0.49 -0.20
CA ARG A 52 -14.34 -1.42 0.57
C ARG A 52 -14.80 -2.86 0.30
N VAL A 53 -13.85 -3.76 0.07
CA VAL A 53 -14.15 -5.17 -0.15
C VAL A 53 -13.85 -5.94 1.12
N ASP A 54 -14.88 -6.61 1.64
CA ASP A 54 -14.80 -7.51 2.78
C ASP A 54 -14.65 -8.96 2.32
N GLY A 55 -14.21 -9.84 3.23
CA GLY A 55 -14.07 -11.28 2.93
C GLY A 55 -12.92 -11.65 1.99
N VAL A 56 -12.01 -10.71 1.70
CA VAL A 56 -10.82 -10.93 0.86
C VAL A 56 -9.53 -10.80 1.66
N SER A 57 -8.47 -11.45 1.19
CA SER A 57 -7.13 -11.38 1.81
C SER A 57 -6.32 -10.14 1.37
N ILE A 58 -6.94 -9.20 0.64
CA ILE A 58 -6.29 -7.94 0.24
C ILE A 58 -6.12 -7.04 1.46
N ARG A 59 -4.88 -7.02 1.97
CA ARG A 59 -4.49 -6.28 3.18
C ARG A 59 -4.49 -4.76 2.98
N ASN A 60 -3.97 -4.31 1.85
CA ASN A 60 -3.78 -2.90 1.56
C ASN A 60 -4.89 -2.41 0.63
N GLN A 61 -5.82 -1.64 1.18
CA GLN A 61 -6.93 -1.04 0.43
C GLN A 61 -6.86 0.49 0.62
N PHE A 62 -6.62 1.21 -0.47
CA PHE A 62 -6.44 2.65 -0.48
C PHE A 62 -7.66 3.35 -1.05
N GLN A 63 -8.06 4.45 -0.42
CA GLN A 63 -8.98 5.40 -1.04
C GLN A 63 -8.24 6.17 -2.14
N ALA A 64 -8.83 6.19 -3.32
CA ALA A 64 -8.26 6.85 -4.48
C ALA A 64 -9.38 7.38 -5.39
N ARG A 65 -8.99 8.27 -6.31
CA ARG A 65 -9.87 8.76 -7.37
C ARG A 65 -9.27 8.34 -8.71
N VAL A 66 -10.05 7.63 -9.53
CA VAL A 66 -9.67 7.35 -10.92
C VAL A 66 -9.58 8.69 -11.66
N ARG A 67 -8.42 8.94 -12.28
CA ARG A 67 -8.17 10.17 -13.05
C ARG A 67 -8.39 9.97 -14.54
N HIS A 68 -8.08 8.79 -15.03
CA HIS A 68 -8.12 8.43 -16.44
C HIS A 68 -8.25 6.92 -16.58
N ILE A 69 -8.84 6.48 -17.69
CA ILE A 69 -8.92 5.08 -18.08
C ILE A 69 -8.51 5.02 -19.55
N ASP A 70 -7.43 4.33 -19.83
CA ASP A 70 -7.03 4.00 -21.19
C ASP A 70 -7.66 2.66 -21.56
N THR A 71 -8.38 2.64 -22.67
CA THR A 71 -8.72 1.40 -23.37
C THR A 71 -7.65 1.18 -24.42
N ASP A 72 -6.73 0.24 -24.17
CA ASP A 72 -5.90 -0.30 -25.25
C ASP A 72 -6.86 -0.91 -26.30
N PRO A 73 -6.66 -0.66 -27.61
CA PRO A 73 -7.50 -1.21 -28.66
C PRO A 73 -7.41 -2.74 -28.79
#